data_AF-A0A269PBF4-F1
#
_entry.id   AF-A0A269PBF4-F1
#
_cell.length_a   1.000
_cell.length_b   1.000
_cell.length_c   1.000
_cell.angle_alpha   90.00
_cell.angle_beta   90.00
_cell.angle_gamma   90.00
#
_symmetry.space_group_name_H-M   'P 1'
#
loop_
_entity.id
_entity.type
_entity.pdbx_description
1 polymer ?
#
loop_
_entity_poly.entity_id
_entity_poly.type
_entity_poly.pdbx_seq_one_letter_code
_entity_poly.pdbx_strand_id
1 'polypeptide(L)'
;MTANPKTINARAAFEWSIRTVLNNWAIWVPLTLVAFLAWVVLWVLLQFYGHLIVFVLASALFAIVALQQTQHPRLRLTELEFPRAFQTLGATAVVELIGFLSFALWLGIAAPSFAALVDPYGERPPTPLYADPAAWFILGGFVAFVVLAPLCSFLPLAAADGYGLLAATKRAAANWLRLMALEALSLLTLLIGAVCIGVGLLVAVPIVVCAFAHAYCQAVGRTVEEPTEPTVPTEPTEPTEPEKPTPAPTPAPGENPYAQASNTYIDPQAWPTEPGTGRVRVGRAFSWAWAAFTGNWATCVQLTFAFLVISVVAGNPLLFIVALFLFPAVWFVVVVPFAVSAALRQTDRITFSIGEAKPLHFAQTVVVGLFAAAISWPVPSAVRWALHQTLPWDVPEGTPMGPIMLGIGLLCYLAVSPLWALMPFFATDGSGIGQAIGRGFRRGVRNYFPLLALALVCTVLNILGAAVLGLGLLVTIPLSLLAYAHAYREASRGPVPVNKHSTYRSRN
;
A
#
# COMPACT_ATOMS: atom_id res chain seq x y z
N MET A 1 -22.48 -40.78 27.80
CA MET A 1 -21.66 -40.10 28.83
C MET A 1 -21.23 -38.75 28.27
N THR A 2 -21.96 -37.69 28.60
CA THR A 2 -21.75 -36.32 28.12
C THR A 2 -20.59 -35.68 28.88
N ALA A 3 -19.38 -35.74 28.32
CA ALA A 3 -18.25 -34.99 28.85
C ALA A 3 -18.63 -33.50 28.94
N ASN A 4 -18.52 -32.93 30.13
CA ASN A 4 -18.76 -31.52 30.42
C ASN A 4 -18.08 -30.65 29.35
N PRO A 5 -18.76 -29.64 28.77
CA PRO A 5 -18.13 -28.83 27.74
C PRO A 5 -16.89 -28.15 28.32
N LYS A 6 -15.71 -28.48 27.74
CA LYS A 6 -14.46 -27.80 28.10
C LYS A 6 -14.64 -26.32 27.81
N THR A 7 -14.41 -25.51 28.83
CA THR A 7 -14.78 -24.10 28.82
C THR A 7 -13.60 -23.24 28.41
N ILE A 8 -13.83 -22.22 27.58
CA ILE A 8 -12.79 -21.32 27.09
C ILE A 8 -12.37 -20.32 28.17
N ASN A 9 -11.09 -19.98 28.25
CA ASN A 9 -10.59 -18.82 28.98
C ASN A 9 -10.12 -17.76 27.96
N ALA A 10 -10.98 -16.77 27.70
CA ALA A 10 -10.74 -15.73 26.70
C ALA A 10 -9.48 -14.89 27.00
N ARG A 11 -9.25 -14.58 28.28
CA ARG A 11 -8.06 -13.82 28.71
C ARG A 11 -6.78 -14.61 28.43
N ALA A 12 -6.73 -15.88 28.83
CA ALA A 12 -5.57 -16.72 28.59
C ALA A 12 -5.29 -16.91 27.09
N ALA A 13 -6.34 -17.07 26.28
CA ALA A 13 -6.21 -17.16 24.82
C ALA A 13 -5.63 -15.89 24.20
N PHE A 14 -6.04 -14.73 24.70
CA PHE A 14 -5.58 -13.44 24.22
C PHE A 14 -4.15 -13.11 24.69
N GLU A 15 -3.81 -13.39 25.94
CA GLU A 15 -2.43 -13.22 26.45
C GLU A 15 -1.44 -14.16 25.75
N TRP A 16 -1.86 -15.38 25.44
CA TRP A 16 -1.08 -16.30 24.61
C TRP A 16 -0.86 -15.74 23.21
N SER A 17 -1.90 -15.23 22.55
CA SER A 17 -1.78 -14.76 21.17
C SER A 17 -0.83 -13.58 21.00
N ILE A 18 -0.82 -12.63 21.94
CA ILE A 18 0.14 -11.52 21.95
C ILE A 18 1.57 -12.05 21.99
N ARG A 19 1.89 -12.92 22.95
CA ARG A 19 3.24 -13.49 23.11
C ARG A 19 3.66 -14.26 21.87
N THR A 20 2.75 -15.07 21.32
CA THR A 20 2.98 -15.88 20.12
C THR A 20 3.31 -15.03 18.90
N VAL A 21 2.52 -13.97 18.64
CA VAL A 21 2.72 -13.10 17.47
C VAL A 21 4.00 -12.29 17.59
N LEU A 22 4.33 -11.80 18.79
CA LEU A 22 5.58 -11.07 19.03
C LEU A 22 6.81 -11.98 18.88
N ASN A 23 6.75 -13.21 19.40
CA ASN A 23 7.85 -14.17 19.28
C ASN A 23 8.05 -14.68 17.85
N ASN A 24 7.00 -14.72 17.04
CA ASN A 24 7.02 -15.19 15.65
C ASN A 24 6.72 -14.07 14.65
N TRP A 25 7.10 -12.82 14.97
CA TRP A 25 6.77 -11.64 14.15
C TRP A 25 7.27 -11.76 12.70
N ALA A 26 8.39 -12.46 12.50
CA ALA A 26 9.00 -12.68 11.20
C ALA A 26 8.13 -13.52 10.24
N ILE A 27 7.12 -14.25 10.75
CA ILE A 27 6.10 -14.90 9.91
C ILE A 27 4.86 -14.03 9.81
N TRP A 28 4.34 -13.59 10.95
CA TRP A 28 3.03 -12.96 11.04
C TRP A 28 2.98 -11.60 10.33
N VAL A 29 4.04 -10.80 10.43
CA VAL A 29 4.10 -9.48 9.78
C VAL A 29 4.16 -9.63 8.25
N PRO A 30 5.07 -10.43 7.65
CA PRO A 30 5.06 -10.65 6.21
C PRO A 30 3.76 -11.29 5.70
N LEU A 31 3.23 -12.29 6.40
CA LEU A 31 1.98 -12.96 6.01
C LEU A 31 0.81 -11.98 5.94
N THR A 32 0.67 -11.13 6.97
CA THR A 32 -0.40 -10.12 7.02
C THR A 32 -0.18 -9.01 6.01
N LEU A 33 1.07 -8.61 5.78
CA LEU A 33 1.41 -7.64 4.74
C LEU A 33 1.04 -8.18 3.35
N VAL A 34 1.36 -9.43 3.04
CA VAL A 34 1.02 -10.05 1.75
C VAL A 34 -0.50 -10.14 1.59
N ALA A 35 -1.23 -10.60 2.60
CA ALA A 35 -2.69 -10.65 2.57
C ALA A 35 -3.30 -9.25 2.38
N PHE A 36 -2.75 -8.23 3.03
CA PHE A 36 -3.18 -6.85 2.89
C PHE A 36 -2.88 -6.27 1.51
N LEU A 37 -1.69 -6.52 0.96
CA LEU A 37 -1.34 -6.08 -0.39
C LEU A 37 -2.22 -6.77 -1.44
N ALA A 38 -2.48 -8.08 -1.28
CA ALA A 38 -3.42 -8.82 -2.13
C ALA A 38 -4.84 -8.23 -2.04
N TRP A 39 -5.27 -7.86 -0.83
CA TRP A 39 -6.55 -7.17 -0.61
C TRP A 39 -6.64 -5.86 -1.38
N VAL A 40 -5.63 -4.99 -1.24
CA VAL A 40 -5.56 -3.70 -1.95
C VAL A 40 -5.60 -3.90 -3.46
N VAL A 41 -4.81 -4.83 -3.98
CA VAL A 41 -4.72 -5.07 -5.43
C VAL A 41 -6.04 -5.62 -5.97
N LEU A 42 -6.61 -6.63 -5.33
CA LEU A 42 -7.87 -7.23 -5.77
C LEU A 42 -9.03 -6.25 -5.60
N TRP A 43 -8.98 -5.36 -4.62
CA TRP A 43 -9.92 -4.25 -4.54
C TRP A 43 -9.82 -3.31 -5.75
N VAL A 44 -8.61 -2.90 -6.13
CA VAL A 44 -8.43 -2.03 -7.30
C VAL A 44 -8.96 -2.68 -8.57
N LEU A 45 -8.67 -3.98 -8.77
CA LEU A 45 -9.00 -4.71 -9.98
C LEU A 45 -10.47 -5.17 -10.06
N LEU A 46 -11.01 -5.66 -8.95
CA LEU A 46 -12.30 -6.38 -8.89
C LEU A 46 -13.31 -5.72 -7.94
N GLN A 47 -12.96 -4.58 -7.35
CA GLN A 47 -13.82 -3.78 -6.47
C GLN A 47 -14.41 -4.63 -5.33
N PHE A 48 -15.73 -4.72 -5.25
CA PHE A 48 -16.45 -5.48 -4.23
C PHE A 48 -16.10 -6.98 -4.24
N TYR A 49 -15.92 -7.58 -5.41
CA TYR A 49 -15.59 -9.01 -5.53
C TYR A 49 -14.17 -9.31 -5.03
N GLY A 50 -13.25 -8.35 -5.18
CA GLY A 50 -11.89 -8.47 -4.69
C GLY A 50 -11.81 -8.62 -3.17
N HIS A 51 -12.66 -7.88 -2.44
CA HIS A 51 -12.75 -8.00 -0.98
C HIS A 51 -13.13 -9.41 -0.56
N LEU A 52 -14.24 -9.93 -1.10
CA LEU A 52 -14.76 -11.24 -0.73
C LEU A 52 -13.73 -12.33 -1.00
N ILE A 53 -13.09 -12.31 -2.16
CA ILE A 53 -12.04 -13.27 -2.53
C ILE A 53 -10.89 -13.24 -1.52
N VAL A 54 -10.43 -12.06 -1.11
CA VAL A 54 -9.31 -11.96 -0.17
C VAL A 54 -9.73 -12.36 1.22
N PHE A 55 -10.91 -11.97 1.70
CA PHE A 55 -11.40 -12.42 3.01
C PHE A 55 -11.49 -13.94 3.08
N VAL A 56 -12.01 -14.59 2.04
CA VAL A 56 -12.08 -16.06 1.96
C VAL A 56 -10.70 -16.72 1.96
N LEU A 57 -9.77 -16.23 1.14
CA LEU A 57 -8.42 -16.78 1.02
C LEU A 57 -7.58 -16.51 2.27
N ALA A 58 -7.59 -15.28 2.77
CA ALA A 58 -6.83 -14.85 3.93
C ALA A 58 -7.35 -15.54 5.20
N SER A 59 -8.67 -15.58 5.43
CA SER A 59 -9.23 -16.29 6.59
C SER A 59 -8.88 -17.78 6.59
N ALA A 60 -8.92 -18.44 5.43
CA ALA A 60 -8.51 -19.84 5.32
C ALA A 60 -7.02 -20.03 5.64
N LEU A 61 -6.16 -19.21 5.03
CA LEU A 61 -4.73 -19.22 5.26
C LEU A 61 -4.40 -18.98 6.74
N PHE A 62 -4.97 -17.93 7.33
CA PHE A 62 -4.77 -17.57 8.72
C PHE A 62 -5.27 -18.63 9.68
N ALA A 63 -6.41 -19.28 9.41
CA ALA A 63 -6.91 -20.37 10.24
C ALA A 63 -5.95 -21.58 10.26
N ILE A 64 -5.39 -21.95 9.09
CA ILE A 64 -4.43 -23.06 8.98
C ILE A 64 -3.14 -22.73 9.74
N VAL A 65 -2.56 -21.56 9.48
CA VAL A 65 -1.30 -21.13 10.10
C VAL A 65 -1.46 -20.96 11.61
N ALA A 66 -2.57 -20.37 12.07
CA ALA A 66 -2.82 -20.18 13.50
C ALA A 66 -3.00 -21.51 14.24
N LEU A 67 -3.61 -22.52 13.63
CA LEU A 67 -3.69 -23.86 14.23
C LEU A 67 -2.33 -24.53 14.34
N GLN A 68 -1.50 -24.47 13.29
CA GLN A 68 -0.14 -25.02 13.34
C GLN A 68 0.70 -24.32 14.41
N GLN A 69 0.53 -23.00 14.56
CA GLN A 69 1.17 -22.23 15.61
C GLN A 69 0.78 -22.69 17.03
N THR A 70 -0.40 -23.28 17.24
CA THR A 70 -0.76 -23.87 18.55
C THR A 70 0.00 -25.16 18.87
N GLN A 71 0.53 -25.84 17.86
CA GLN A 71 1.26 -27.10 17.98
C GLN A 71 2.78 -26.91 17.88
N HIS A 72 3.24 -25.81 17.27
CA HIS A 72 4.64 -25.51 17.05
C HIS A 72 4.99 -24.12 17.58
N PRO A 73 5.75 -24.00 18.68
CA PRO A 73 6.09 -22.73 19.34
C PRO A 73 6.89 -21.79 18.45
N ARG A 74 7.76 -22.36 17.62
CA ARG A 74 8.56 -21.66 16.60
C ARG A 74 8.23 -22.25 15.25
N LEU A 75 7.38 -21.56 14.51
CA LEU A 75 7.04 -21.92 13.15
C LEU A 75 8.03 -21.21 12.21
N ARG A 76 8.29 -21.75 11.02
CA ARG A 76 8.98 -21.03 9.94
C ARG A 76 8.12 -21.05 8.68
N LEU A 77 8.26 -20.04 7.83
CA LEU A 77 7.55 -19.99 6.54
C LEU A 77 7.79 -21.24 5.67
N THR A 78 8.97 -21.84 5.77
CA THR A 78 9.35 -23.07 5.03
C THR A 78 8.74 -24.34 5.60
N GLU A 79 8.21 -24.30 6.83
CA GLU A 79 7.65 -25.43 7.55
C GLU A 79 6.11 -25.41 7.52
N LEU A 80 5.52 -24.46 6.79
CA LEU A 80 4.06 -24.36 6.66
C LEU A 80 3.51 -25.52 5.82
N GLU A 81 2.66 -26.32 6.45
CA GLU A 81 1.86 -27.32 5.76
C GLU A 81 0.49 -26.75 5.40
N PHE A 82 -0.18 -27.30 4.39
CA PHE A 82 -1.55 -26.87 4.04
C PHE A 82 -2.52 -28.06 4.04
N PRO A 83 -2.65 -28.78 5.18
CA PRO A 83 -3.57 -29.90 5.27
C PRO A 83 -4.99 -29.39 5.05
N ARG A 84 -5.76 -30.10 4.23
CA ARG A 84 -7.19 -29.85 4.02
C ARG A 84 -7.53 -28.42 3.54
N ALA A 85 -6.59 -27.74 2.87
CA ALA A 85 -6.76 -26.37 2.41
C ALA A 85 -8.06 -26.12 1.64
N PHE A 86 -8.49 -27.05 0.79
CA PHE A 86 -9.76 -26.94 0.06
C PHE A 86 -10.99 -26.98 0.98
N GLN A 87 -10.96 -27.77 2.05
CA GLN A 87 -12.07 -27.87 3.01
C GLN A 87 -12.14 -26.61 3.87
N THR A 88 -10.99 -26.09 4.29
CA THR A 88 -10.89 -24.80 4.98
C THR A 88 -11.41 -23.67 4.10
N LEU A 89 -10.97 -23.62 2.85
CA LEU A 89 -11.41 -22.63 1.87
C LEU A 89 -12.93 -22.71 1.63
N GLY A 90 -13.49 -23.92 1.52
CA GLY A 90 -14.93 -24.11 1.39
C GLY A 90 -15.70 -23.60 2.61
N ALA A 91 -15.21 -23.89 3.83
CA ALA A 91 -15.83 -23.43 5.06
C ALA A 91 -15.74 -21.90 5.23
N THR A 92 -14.58 -21.30 4.94
CA THR A 92 -14.43 -19.85 4.99
C THR A 92 -15.26 -19.17 3.90
N ALA A 93 -15.32 -19.71 2.69
CA ALA A 93 -16.19 -19.21 1.63
C ALA A 93 -17.66 -19.15 2.08
N VAL A 94 -18.16 -20.20 2.72
CA VAL A 94 -19.53 -20.22 3.25
C VAL A 94 -19.73 -19.18 4.35
N VAL A 95 -18.83 -19.11 5.33
CA VAL A 95 -18.95 -18.15 6.45
C VAL A 95 -18.89 -16.72 5.97
N GLU A 96 -17.91 -16.38 5.13
CA GLU A 96 -17.73 -15.04 4.59
C GLU A 96 -18.88 -14.65 3.65
N LEU A 97 -19.35 -15.58 2.80
CA LEU A 97 -20.49 -15.32 1.92
C LEU A 97 -21.78 -15.08 2.71
N ILE A 98 -22.06 -15.89 3.74
CA ILE A 98 -23.23 -15.68 4.60
C ILE A 98 -23.11 -14.35 5.34
N GLY A 99 -21.97 -14.08 5.98
CA GLY A 99 -21.72 -12.82 6.68
C GLY A 99 -21.88 -11.62 5.75
N PHE A 100 -21.32 -11.69 4.54
CA PHE A 100 -21.43 -10.67 3.53
C PHE A 100 -22.88 -10.45 3.06
N LEU A 101 -23.59 -11.52 2.70
CA LEU A 101 -24.99 -11.42 2.25
C LEU A 101 -25.91 -10.91 3.37
N SER A 102 -25.71 -11.35 4.61
CA SER A 102 -26.44 -10.85 5.77
C SER A 102 -26.18 -9.37 6.02
N PHE A 103 -24.92 -8.93 5.94
CA PHE A 103 -24.56 -7.53 6.11
C PHE A 103 -25.06 -6.66 4.95
N ALA A 104 -24.96 -7.13 3.70
CA ALA A 104 -25.48 -6.44 2.53
C ALA A 104 -27.01 -6.32 2.56
N LEU A 105 -27.72 -7.38 2.96
CA LEU A 105 -29.16 -7.36 3.18
C LEU A 105 -29.53 -6.35 4.27
N TRP A 106 -28.83 -6.37 5.41
CA TRP A 106 -29.05 -5.41 6.47
C TRP A 106 -28.79 -3.97 6.01
N LEU A 107 -27.70 -3.71 5.29
CA LEU A 107 -27.40 -2.39 4.72
C LEU A 107 -28.49 -1.95 3.74
N GLY A 108 -28.99 -2.85 2.88
CA GLY A 108 -30.09 -2.55 1.96
C GLY A 108 -31.37 -2.14 2.69
N ILE A 109 -31.70 -2.83 3.78
CA ILE A 109 -32.87 -2.48 4.62
C ILE A 109 -32.61 -1.20 5.43
N ALA A 110 -31.37 -0.98 5.89
CA ALA A 110 -30.98 0.17 6.69
C ALA A 110 -30.72 1.44 5.85
N ALA A 111 -30.51 1.34 4.54
CA ALA A 111 -30.17 2.48 3.69
C ALA A 111 -31.18 3.65 3.76
N PRO A 112 -32.50 3.41 3.76
CA PRO A 112 -33.48 4.48 3.99
C PRO A 112 -33.35 5.13 5.38
N SER A 113 -32.98 4.34 6.40
CA SER A 113 -32.73 4.83 7.76
C SER A 113 -31.45 5.69 7.83
N PHE A 114 -30.38 5.30 7.13
CA PHE A 114 -29.18 6.13 7.00
C PHE A 114 -29.46 7.44 6.25
N ALA A 115 -30.24 7.39 5.17
CA ALA A 115 -30.65 8.58 4.42
C ALA A 115 -31.56 9.50 5.25
N ALA A 116 -32.39 8.94 6.14
CA ALA A 116 -33.20 9.72 7.07
C ALA A 116 -32.37 10.39 8.17
N LEU A 117 -31.25 9.78 8.60
CA LEU A 117 -30.35 10.31 9.62
C LEU A 117 -29.46 11.43 9.08
N VAL A 118 -29.01 11.28 7.83
CA VAL A 118 -28.21 12.27 7.11
C VAL A 118 -29.19 13.09 6.27
N ASP A 119 -30.02 13.92 6.90
CA ASP A 119 -30.92 14.84 6.18
C ASP A 119 -30.07 15.81 5.33
N PRO A 120 -29.87 15.56 4.03
CA PRO A 120 -28.90 16.29 3.24
C PRO A 120 -29.41 17.70 2.90
N TYR A 121 -30.72 17.92 3.07
CA TYR A 121 -31.44 19.12 2.63
C TYR A 121 -31.93 19.96 3.82
N GLY A 122 -31.77 19.47 5.06
CA GLY A 122 -32.10 20.20 6.29
C GLY A 122 -33.60 20.47 6.45
N GLU A 123 -34.45 19.62 5.87
CA GLU A 123 -35.89 19.77 5.92
C GLU A 123 -36.50 19.31 7.25
N ARG A 124 -35.76 18.55 8.07
CA ARG A 124 -36.20 18.04 9.36
C ARG A 124 -35.55 18.80 10.52
N PRO A 125 -36.33 19.18 11.55
CA PRO A 125 -35.75 19.70 12.77
C PRO A 125 -34.81 18.65 13.39
N PRO A 126 -33.66 19.04 13.94
CA PRO A 126 -32.68 18.10 14.49
C PRO A 126 -33.31 17.30 15.64
N THR A 127 -33.60 16.03 15.38
CA THR A 127 -34.03 15.07 16.38
C THR A 127 -32.80 14.52 17.11
N PRO A 128 -32.80 14.45 18.45
CA PRO A 128 -31.72 13.80 19.16
C PRO A 128 -31.66 12.32 18.77
N LEU A 129 -30.44 11.79 18.59
CA LEU A 129 -30.18 10.45 18.04
C LEU A 129 -30.90 9.32 18.77
N TYR A 130 -31.13 9.46 20.08
CA TYR A 130 -31.84 8.47 20.91
C TYR A 130 -33.36 8.43 20.67
N ALA A 131 -33.93 9.46 20.03
CA ALA A 131 -35.35 9.55 19.73
C ALA A 131 -35.67 9.14 18.28
N ASP A 132 -34.66 8.84 17.47
CA ASP A 132 -34.83 8.46 16.07
C ASP A 132 -34.95 6.94 15.91
N PRO A 133 -36.09 6.41 15.43
CA PRO A 133 -36.25 4.98 15.14
C PRO A 133 -35.22 4.43 14.16
N ALA A 134 -34.73 5.26 13.22
CA ALA A 134 -33.68 4.90 12.27
C ALA A 134 -32.36 4.58 12.98
N ALA A 135 -32.00 5.36 14.00
CA ALA A 135 -30.79 5.13 14.78
C ALA A 135 -30.85 3.80 15.54
N TRP A 136 -32.00 3.47 16.14
CA TRP A 136 -32.19 2.20 16.84
C TRP A 136 -32.21 0.99 15.91
N PHE A 137 -32.75 1.14 14.70
CA PHE A 137 -32.70 0.08 13.68
C PHE A 137 -31.25 -0.21 13.25
N ILE A 138 -30.46 0.85 13.01
CA ILE A 138 -29.04 0.72 12.66
C ILE A 138 -28.27 0.06 13.81
N LEU A 139 -28.43 0.57 15.03
CA LEU A 139 -27.75 0.03 16.21
C LEU A 139 -28.16 -1.42 16.47
N GLY A 140 -29.45 -1.74 16.37
CA GLY A 140 -30.00 -3.08 16.60
C GLY A 140 -29.43 -4.11 15.63
N GLY A 141 -29.32 -3.78 14.34
CA GLY A 141 -28.72 -4.68 13.36
C GLY A 141 -27.21 -4.87 13.55
N PHE A 142 -26.49 -3.81 13.91
CA PHE A 142 -25.07 -3.92 14.27
C PHE A 142 -24.87 -4.82 15.49
N VAL A 143 -25.67 -4.63 16.55
CA VAL A 143 -25.64 -5.47 17.76
C VAL A 143 -25.98 -6.91 17.42
N ALA A 144 -27.00 -7.16 16.58
CA ALA A 144 -27.35 -8.51 16.16
C ALA A 144 -26.19 -9.22 15.44
N PHE A 145 -25.45 -8.50 14.58
CA PHE A 145 -24.29 -9.07 13.89
C PHE A 145 -23.19 -9.48 14.87
N VAL A 146 -22.84 -8.61 15.81
CA VAL A 146 -21.84 -8.89 16.86
C VAL A 146 -22.28 -10.01 17.79
N VAL A 147 -23.58 -10.12 18.08
CA VAL A 147 -24.15 -11.18 18.93
C VAL A 147 -24.11 -12.54 18.24
N LEU A 148 -24.27 -12.59 16.91
CA LEU A 148 -24.36 -13.84 16.15
C LEU A 148 -23.01 -14.33 15.62
N ALA A 149 -22.06 -13.43 15.34
CA ALA A 149 -20.72 -13.74 14.83
C ALA A 149 -19.95 -14.83 15.64
N PRO A 150 -20.01 -14.88 16.99
CA PRO A 150 -19.31 -15.90 17.76
C PRO A 150 -19.70 -17.33 17.40
N LEU A 151 -20.93 -17.56 16.94
CA LEU A 151 -21.46 -18.88 16.60
C LEU A 151 -20.75 -19.49 15.37
N CYS A 152 -20.21 -18.64 14.50
CA CYS A 152 -19.52 -19.03 13.28
C CYS A 152 -17.99 -18.97 13.40
N SER A 153 -17.46 -18.34 14.45
CA SER A 153 -16.02 -18.08 14.64
C SER A 153 -15.12 -19.33 14.60
N PHE A 154 -15.65 -20.50 14.98
CA PHE A 154 -14.91 -21.76 14.97
C PHE A 154 -14.96 -22.54 13.67
N LEU A 155 -15.80 -22.15 12.71
CA LEU A 155 -15.99 -22.92 11.47
C LEU A 155 -14.72 -22.98 10.59
N PRO A 156 -13.98 -21.88 10.36
CA PRO A 156 -12.71 -21.93 9.63
C PRO A 156 -11.67 -22.85 10.30
N LEU A 157 -11.57 -22.76 11.62
CA LEU A 157 -10.62 -23.53 12.42
C LEU A 157 -11.00 -25.01 12.46
N ALA A 158 -12.28 -25.32 12.64
CA ALA A 158 -12.77 -26.69 12.60
C ALA A 158 -12.54 -27.35 11.24
N ALA A 159 -12.72 -26.61 10.14
CA ALA A 159 -12.46 -27.12 8.79
C ALA A 159 -10.97 -27.41 8.56
N ALA A 160 -10.08 -26.50 8.96
CA ALA A 160 -8.62 -26.72 8.91
C ALA A 160 -8.19 -27.92 9.77
N ASP A 161 -8.84 -28.10 10.92
CA ASP A 161 -8.58 -29.22 11.82
C ASP A 161 -9.28 -30.53 11.39
N GLY A 162 -10.16 -30.48 10.38
CA GLY A 162 -11.14 -31.50 10.01
C GLY A 162 -12.00 -32.01 11.17
N TYR A 163 -12.29 -31.13 12.12
CA TYR A 163 -13.33 -31.32 13.12
C TYR A 163 -14.70 -31.09 12.49
N GLY A 164 -15.73 -31.80 12.98
CA GLY A 164 -17.08 -31.68 12.41
C GLY A 164 -17.63 -30.26 12.59
N LEU A 165 -18.05 -29.62 11.50
CA LEU A 165 -18.56 -28.23 11.50
C LEU A 165 -19.74 -28.04 12.47
N LEU A 166 -20.71 -28.97 12.46
CA LEU A 166 -21.85 -28.94 13.37
C LEU A 166 -21.43 -29.07 14.84
N ALA A 167 -20.40 -29.89 15.11
CA ALA A 167 -19.85 -30.02 16.45
C ALA A 167 -19.14 -28.73 16.88
N ALA A 168 -18.43 -28.06 15.96
CA ALA A 168 -17.80 -26.77 16.20
C ALA A 168 -18.82 -25.69 16.57
N THR A 169 -19.93 -25.58 15.82
CA THR A 169 -21.02 -24.65 16.13
C THR A 169 -21.63 -24.94 17.51
N LYS A 170 -21.84 -26.22 17.87
CA LYS A 170 -22.32 -26.59 19.21
C LYS A 170 -21.33 -26.17 20.32
N ARG A 171 -20.02 -26.30 20.07
CA ARG A 171 -18.97 -25.86 21.02
C ARG A 171 -18.90 -24.34 21.14
N ALA A 172 -19.06 -23.63 20.02
CA ALA A 172 -19.14 -22.18 20.00
C ALA A 172 -20.38 -21.70 20.79
N ALA A 173 -21.55 -22.28 20.52
CA ALA A 173 -22.79 -22.00 21.26
C ALA A 173 -22.65 -22.27 22.77
N ALA A 174 -22.03 -23.39 23.15
CA ALA A 174 -21.79 -23.71 24.56
C ALA A 174 -20.83 -22.72 25.26
N ASN A 175 -20.01 -21.99 24.51
CA ASN A 175 -19.09 -20.98 25.03
C ASN A 175 -19.45 -19.56 24.57
N TRP A 176 -20.68 -19.34 24.12
CA TRP A 176 -21.08 -18.12 23.40
C TRP A 176 -20.73 -16.84 24.18
N LEU A 177 -21.05 -16.76 25.47
CA LEU A 177 -20.76 -15.59 26.30
C LEU A 177 -19.24 -15.31 26.43
N ARG A 178 -18.41 -16.36 26.44
CA ARG A 178 -16.96 -16.22 26.54
C ARG A 178 -16.33 -15.84 25.21
N LEU A 179 -16.91 -16.31 24.11
CA LEU A 179 -16.53 -15.88 22.77
C LEU A 179 -16.93 -14.42 22.51
N MET A 180 -18.08 -13.95 23.03
CA MET A 180 -18.45 -12.53 23.00
C MET A 180 -17.38 -11.66 23.69
N ALA A 181 -16.86 -12.09 24.83
CA ALA A 181 -15.78 -11.37 25.52
C ALA A 181 -14.48 -11.36 24.69
N LEU A 182 -14.14 -12.50 24.07
CA LEU A 182 -12.98 -12.58 23.18
C LEU A 182 -13.13 -11.72 21.92
N GLU A 183 -14.34 -11.66 21.37
CA GLU A 183 -14.65 -10.84 20.20
C GLU A 183 -14.60 -9.35 20.55
N ALA A 184 -15.11 -8.94 21.70
CA ALA A 184 -14.97 -7.57 22.19
C ALA A 184 -13.49 -7.15 22.34
N LEU A 185 -12.65 -8.03 22.92
CA LEU A 185 -11.20 -7.80 23.00
C LEU A 185 -10.56 -7.73 21.61
N SER A 186 -11.00 -8.58 20.69
CA SER A 186 -10.52 -8.61 19.31
C SER A 186 -10.86 -7.33 18.55
N LEU A 187 -12.11 -6.85 18.67
CA LEU A 187 -12.57 -5.60 18.09
C LEU A 187 -11.80 -4.40 18.65
N LEU A 188 -11.57 -4.35 19.97
CA LEU A 188 -10.75 -3.31 20.59
C LEU A 188 -9.32 -3.33 20.05
N THR A 189 -8.74 -4.51 19.86
CA THR A 189 -7.38 -4.68 19.34
C THR A 189 -7.27 -4.23 17.89
N LEU A 190 -8.25 -4.60 17.06
CA LEU A 190 -8.33 -4.13 15.68
C LEU A 190 -8.54 -2.61 15.61
N LEU A 191 -9.35 -2.04 16.51
CA LEU A 191 -9.55 -0.59 16.59
C LEU A 191 -8.24 0.14 16.94
N ILE A 192 -7.53 -0.33 17.97
CA ILE A 192 -6.21 0.21 18.34
C ILE A 192 -5.23 0.07 17.16
N GLY A 193 -5.19 -1.10 16.52
CA GLY A 193 -4.35 -1.35 15.36
C GLY A 193 -4.68 -0.45 14.16
N ALA A 194 -5.96 -0.13 13.96
CA ALA A 194 -6.42 0.77 12.91
C ALA A 194 -6.05 2.23 13.19
N VAL A 195 -6.14 2.69 14.46
CA VAL A 195 -5.75 4.04 14.89
C VAL A 195 -4.26 4.31 14.63
N CYS A 196 -3.41 3.27 14.71
CA CYS A 196 -1.99 3.34 14.33
C CYS A 196 -1.77 3.33 12.81
N ILE A 197 -2.60 4.04 12.06
CA ILE A 197 -2.42 4.30 10.61
C ILE A 197 -2.34 2.98 9.82
N GLY A 198 -3.10 1.96 10.23
CA GLY A 198 -3.15 0.64 9.57
C GLY A 198 -1.90 -0.24 9.75
N VAL A 199 -0.73 0.31 10.09
CA VAL A 199 0.48 -0.48 10.39
C VAL A 199 0.24 -1.39 11.60
N GLY A 200 -0.54 -0.92 12.58
CA GLY A 200 -0.94 -1.74 13.73
C GLY A 200 -1.79 -2.96 13.36
N LEU A 201 -2.47 -2.96 12.19
CA LEU A 201 -3.22 -4.13 11.71
C LEU A 201 -2.32 -5.29 11.30
N LEU A 202 -1.06 -5.01 10.92
CA LEU A 202 -0.06 -6.06 10.63
C LEU A 202 0.22 -6.98 11.83
N VAL A 203 -0.08 -6.49 13.04
CA VAL A 203 0.10 -7.24 14.30
C VAL A 203 -1.27 -7.59 14.91
N ALA A 204 -2.24 -6.68 14.86
CA ALA A 204 -3.57 -6.90 15.45
C ALA A 204 -4.33 -8.07 14.80
N VAL A 205 -4.29 -8.20 13.47
CA VAL A 205 -4.97 -9.30 12.76
C VAL A 205 -4.43 -10.67 13.20
N PRO A 206 -3.10 -10.92 13.17
CA PRO A 206 -2.52 -12.13 13.75
C PRO A 206 -2.93 -12.41 15.20
N ILE A 207 -2.93 -11.38 16.06
CA ILE A 207 -3.28 -11.53 17.48
C ILE A 207 -4.71 -12.07 17.62
N VAL A 208 -5.65 -11.51 16.85
CA VAL A 208 -7.06 -11.94 16.87
C VAL A 208 -7.17 -13.39 16.40
N VAL A 209 -6.62 -13.73 15.24
CA VAL A 209 -6.71 -15.08 14.68
C VAL A 209 -6.10 -16.11 15.63
N CYS A 210 -4.91 -15.85 16.17
CA CYS A 210 -4.24 -16.72 17.14
C CYS A 210 -5.06 -16.89 18.43
N ALA A 211 -5.73 -15.83 18.91
CA ALA A 211 -6.58 -15.93 20.09
C ALA A 211 -7.78 -16.84 19.84
N PHE A 212 -8.41 -16.74 18.67
CA PHE A 212 -9.50 -17.65 18.28
C PHE A 212 -9.03 -19.09 18.08
N ALA A 213 -7.83 -19.32 17.51
CA ALA A 213 -7.25 -20.65 17.39
C ALA A 213 -7.01 -21.30 18.76
N HIS A 214 -6.45 -20.54 19.71
CA HIS A 214 -6.26 -21.01 21.07
C HIS A 214 -7.59 -21.31 21.79
N ALA A 215 -8.57 -20.41 21.66
CA ALA A 215 -9.91 -20.61 22.21
C ALA A 215 -10.61 -21.85 21.62
N TYR A 216 -10.45 -22.10 20.31
CA TYR A 216 -10.92 -23.30 19.65
C TYR A 216 -10.26 -24.56 20.22
N CYS A 217 -8.93 -24.57 20.36
CA CYS A 217 -8.21 -25.70 20.97
C CYS A 217 -8.69 -26.00 22.40
N GLN A 218 -8.94 -24.97 23.22
CA GLN A 218 -9.54 -25.14 24.55
C GLN A 218 -10.95 -25.77 24.48
N ALA A 219 -11.80 -25.29 23.57
CA ALA A 219 -13.18 -25.75 23.43
C ALA A 219 -13.30 -27.22 22.97
N VAL A 220 -12.39 -27.65 22.09
CA VAL A 220 -12.29 -29.04 21.60
C VAL A 220 -11.45 -29.92 22.55
N GLY A 221 -10.62 -29.29 23.38
CA GLY A 221 -9.88 -29.95 24.44
C GLY A 221 -8.49 -30.43 24.07
N ARG A 222 -7.84 -29.76 23.12
CA ARG A 222 -6.45 -29.97 22.75
C ARG A 222 -5.51 -29.20 23.65
N THR A 223 -4.30 -29.72 23.79
CA THR A 223 -3.17 -29.03 24.40
C THR A 223 -2.61 -28.00 23.42
N VAL A 224 -2.17 -26.86 23.96
CA VAL A 224 -1.50 -25.80 23.23
C VAL A 224 -0.11 -25.68 23.82
N GLU A 225 0.91 -25.62 22.97
CA GLU A 225 2.28 -25.41 23.44
C GLU A 225 2.52 -23.93 23.80
N GLU A 226 3.23 -23.69 24.90
CA GLU A 226 3.59 -22.33 25.32
C GLU A 226 4.78 -21.80 24.50
N PRO A 227 4.78 -20.51 24.11
CA PRO A 227 5.91 -19.92 23.42
C PRO A 227 7.16 -19.95 24.30
N THR A 228 8.25 -20.53 23.81
CA THR A 228 9.54 -20.50 24.51
C THR A 228 10.16 -19.11 24.36
N GLU A 229 10.50 -18.45 25.47
CA GLU A 229 11.20 -17.16 25.46
C GLU A 229 12.49 -17.23 24.61
N PRO A 230 12.84 -16.18 23.86
CA PRO A 230 14.12 -16.11 23.19
C PRO A 230 15.23 -16.14 24.25
N THR A 231 16.05 -17.19 24.21
CA THR A 231 17.29 -17.26 24.96
C THR A 231 18.14 -16.08 24.53
N VAL A 232 18.42 -15.17 25.47
CA VAL A 232 19.34 -14.04 25.24
C VAL A 232 20.64 -14.61 24.69
N PRO A 233 21.11 -14.21 23.49
CA PRO A 233 22.40 -14.64 23.00
C PRO A 233 23.45 -14.18 24.00
N THR A 234 24.22 -15.12 24.54
CA THR A 234 25.40 -14.81 25.33
C THR A 234 26.29 -13.88 24.49
N GLU A 235 26.58 -12.72 25.04
CA GLU A 235 27.38 -11.67 24.46
C GLU A 235 28.68 -12.26 23.87
N PRO A 236 28.98 -12.08 22.57
CA PRO A 236 30.26 -12.50 22.02
C PRO A 236 31.38 -11.68 22.67
N THR A 237 32.37 -12.35 23.23
CA THR A 237 33.59 -11.73 23.73
C THR A 237 34.20 -10.84 22.65
N GLU A 238 34.37 -9.56 22.99
CA GLU A 238 34.94 -8.50 22.17
C GLU A 238 36.35 -8.90 21.66
N PRO A 239 36.64 -8.86 20.34
CA PRO A 239 37.99 -9.06 19.83
C PRO A 239 38.85 -7.82 20.12
N THR A 240 40.05 -8.06 20.65
CA THR A 240 41.07 -7.04 20.88
C THR A 240 41.36 -6.20 19.62
N GLU A 241 41.27 -4.88 19.77
CA GLU A 241 41.55 -3.86 18.76
C GLU A 241 43.02 -3.94 18.29
N PRO A 242 43.31 -4.03 16.98
CA PRO A 242 44.67 -3.93 16.47
C PRO A 242 45.16 -2.47 16.45
N GLU A 243 46.42 -2.33 16.83
CA GLU A 243 47.18 -1.10 17.05
C GLU A 243 47.16 -0.13 15.85
N LYS A 244 46.92 1.15 16.15
CA LYS A 244 46.84 2.27 15.20
C LYS A 244 48.22 2.54 14.55
N PRO A 245 48.34 2.64 13.21
CA PRO A 245 49.61 2.98 12.56
C PRO A 245 49.99 4.44 12.82
N THR A 246 51.26 4.66 13.14
CA THR A 246 51.92 5.96 13.29
C THR A 246 51.78 6.82 12.01
N PRO A 247 51.55 8.14 12.12
CA PRO A 247 51.51 9.02 10.94
C PRO A 247 52.90 9.18 10.31
N ALA A 248 52.94 9.13 8.98
CA ALA A 248 54.11 9.35 8.13
C ALA A 248 54.65 10.80 8.23
N PRO A 249 55.94 11.04 7.93
CA PRO A 249 56.60 12.32 8.18
C PRO A 249 56.13 13.44 7.25
N THR A 250 56.12 14.65 7.81
CA THR A 250 55.82 15.93 7.15
C THR A 250 56.71 16.18 5.92
N PRO A 251 56.17 16.62 4.77
CA PRO A 251 57.00 17.01 3.62
C PRO A 251 57.74 18.32 3.89
N ALA A 252 58.94 18.43 3.28
CA ALA A 252 59.83 19.57 3.40
C ALA A 252 59.21 20.88 2.83
N PRO A 253 59.58 22.05 3.39
CA PRO A 253 59.03 23.33 2.97
C PRO A 253 59.62 23.76 1.62
N GLY A 254 58.78 23.84 0.58
CA GLY A 254 59.24 24.33 -0.73
C GLY A 254 58.30 24.17 -1.92
N GLU A 255 57.18 23.44 -1.83
CA GLU A 255 56.27 23.28 -2.97
C GLU A 255 54.97 24.07 -2.80
N ASN A 256 54.66 24.88 -3.81
CA ASN A 256 53.53 25.79 -3.85
C ASN A 256 52.22 25.00 -4.09
N PRO A 257 51.28 24.94 -3.12
CA PRO A 257 50.12 24.04 -3.17
C PRO A 257 49.04 24.45 -4.19
N TYR A 258 49.26 25.51 -4.97
CA TYR A 258 48.32 25.99 -5.99
C TYR A 258 48.74 25.66 -7.44
N ALA A 259 49.83 24.92 -7.65
CA ALA A 259 50.35 24.65 -9.00
C ALA A 259 49.92 23.29 -9.64
N GLN A 260 49.09 22.49 -8.97
CA GLN A 260 48.57 21.21 -9.53
C GLN A 260 47.03 21.08 -9.49
N ALA A 261 46.30 22.19 -9.43
CA ALA A 261 44.84 22.18 -9.53
C ALA A 261 44.35 22.37 -10.98
N SER A 262 44.68 21.41 -11.85
CA SER A 262 43.88 21.16 -13.07
C SER A 262 43.78 19.68 -13.41
N ASN A 263 43.73 18.84 -12.37
CA ASN A 263 43.12 17.51 -12.51
C ASN A 263 41.61 17.70 -12.37
N THR A 264 40.90 17.61 -13.49
CA THR A 264 39.44 17.55 -13.56
C THR A 264 38.97 16.43 -12.63
N TYR A 265 38.43 16.76 -11.46
CA TYR A 265 37.79 15.78 -10.59
C TYR A 265 36.57 15.24 -11.34
N ILE A 266 36.73 14.07 -11.98
CA ILE A 266 35.62 13.31 -12.53
C ILE A 266 34.99 12.62 -11.33
N ASP A 267 33.86 13.13 -10.85
CA ASP A 267 33.07 12.43 -9.84
C ASP A 267 32.71 11.04 -10.40
N PRO A 268 33.23 9.94 -9.83
CA PRO A 268 33.00 8.59 -10.35
C PRO A 268 31.52 8.18 -10.25
N GLN A 269 30.76 8.88 -9.40
CA GLN A 269 29.32 8.71 -9.23
C GLN A 269 28.49 9.62 -10.14
N ALA A 270 29.08 10.51 -10.94
CA ALA A 270 28.32 11.36 -11.86
C ALA A 270 28.04 10.66 -13.20
N TRP A 271 26.87 10.93 -13.78
CA TRP A 271 26.61 10.54 -15.16
C TRP A 271 27.42 11.40 -16.14
N PRO A 272 27.92 10.82 -17.25
CA PRO A 272 28.28 11.62 -18.41
C PRO A 272 27.05 12.43 -18.85
N THR A 273 27.21 13.70 -19.19
CA THR A 273 26.09 14.57 -19.58
C THR A 273 26.31 15.23 -20.94
N GLU A 274 25.21 15.45 -21.65
CA GLU A 274 25.15 16.22 -22.89
C GLU A 274 24.19 17.41 -22.74
N PRO A 275 24.35 18.51 -23.50
CA PRO A 275 23.40 19.61 -23.49
C PRO A 275 22.03 19.17 -24.00
N GLY A 276 20.96 19.49 -23.26
CA GLY A 276 19.61 19.20 -23.69
C GLY A 276 19.21 19.98 -24.95
N THR A 277 18.59 19.30 -25.91
CA THR A 277 18.20 19.88 -27.20
C THR A 277 16.92 20.73 -27.12
N GLY A 278 16.19 20.66 -26.01
CA GLY A 278 14.86 21.26 -25.83
C GLY A 278 13.73 20.46 -26.49
N ARG A 279 14.03 19.27 -27.02
CA ARG A 279 13.06 18.31 -27.58
C ARG A 279 13.18 16.96 -26.86
N VAL A 280 12.05 16.44 -26.40
CA VAL A 280 11.97 15.16 -25.68
C VAL A 280 12.05 13.98 -26.65
N ARG A 281 12.88 12.99 -26.33
CA ARG A 281 13.03 11.73 -27.06
C ARG A 281 12.68 10.54 -26.17
N VAL A 282 11.46 10.03 -26.34
CA VAL A 282 10.87 8.96 -25.50
C VAL A 282 11.76 7.72 -25.39
N GLY A 283 12.28 7.22 -26.53
CA GLY A 283 13.15 6.03 -26.54
C GLY A 283 14.46 6.23 -25.76
N ARG A 284 15.07 7.41 -25.86
CA ARG A 284 16.29 7.73 -25.10
C ARG A 284 15.99 7.82 -23.60
N ALA A 285 14.87 8.46 -23.24
CA ALA A 285 14.44 8.57 -21.85
C ALA A 285 14.24 7.20 -21.19
N PHE A 286 13.57 6.25 -21.85
CA PHE A 286 13.40 4.89 -21.31
C PHE A 286 14.70 4.09 -21.28
N SER A 287 15.53 4.18 -22.32
CA SER A 287 16.81 3.46 -22.36
C SER A 287 17.72 3.88 -21.21
N TRP A 288 17.72 5.17 -20.86
CA TRP A 288 18.44 5.69 -19.71
C TRP A 288 17.74 5.32 -18.40
N ALA A 289 16.41 5.47 -18.30
CA ALA A 289 15.65 5.18 -17.09
C ALA A 289 15.83 3.72 -16.66
N TRP A 290 15.89 2.79 -17.61
CA TRP A 290 16.18 1.37 -17.32
C TRP A 290 17.58 1.18 -16.73
N ALA A 291 18.60 1.79 -17.36
CA ALA A 291 19.97 1.72 -16.86
C ALA A 291 20.12 2.35 -15.47
N ALA A 292 19.49 3.51 -15.25
CA ALA A 292 19.45 4.19 -13.97
C ALA A 292 18.76 3.33 -12.90
N PHE A 293 17.59 2.76 -13.22
CA PHE A 293 16.88 1.85 -12.32
C PHE A 293 17.74 0.64 -11.94
N THR A 294 18.33 -0.06 -12.91
CA THR A 294 19.19 -1.23 -12.62
C THR A 294 20.44 -0.87 -11.83
N GLY A 295 20.97 0.35 -12.01
CA GLY A 295 22.14 0.85 -11.29
C GLY A 295 21.86 1.19 -9.81
N ASN A 296 20.62 1.49 -9.46
CA ASN A 296 20.22 1.81 -8.07
C ASN A 296 18.88 1.16 -7.67
N TRP A 297 18.70 -0.11 -8.05
CA TRP A 297 17.39 -0.76 -7.98
C TRP A 297 16.85 -0.87 -6.55
N ALA A 298 17.73 -1.14 -5.57
CA ALA A 298 17.34 -1.33 -4.18
C ALA A 298 16.72 -0.05 -3.59
N THR A 299 17.36 1.11 -3.79
CA THR A 299 16.83 2.39 -3.32
C THR A 299 15.57 2.79 -4.08
N CYS A 300 15.52 2.57 -5.40
CA CYS A 300 14.31 2.81 -6.19
C CYS A 300 13.12 1.99 -5.68
N VAL A 301 13.32 0.70 -5.40
CA VAL A 301 12.28 -0.21 -4.88
C VAL A 301 11.88 0.18 -3.47
N GLN A 302 12.83 0.49 -2.57
CA GLN A 302 12.53 0.89 -1.20
C GLN A 302 11.71 2.20 -1.14
N LEU A 303 12.10 3.21 -1.92
CA LEU A 303 11.34 4.46 -2.01
C LEU A 303 9.95 4.24 -2.61
N THR A 304 9.85 3.45 -3.67
CA THR A 304 8.56 3.13 -4.29
C THR A 304 7.66 2.38 -3.33
N PHE A 305 8.20 1.39 -2.61
CA PHE A 305 7.47 0.66 -1.58
C PHE A 305 6.98 1.60 -0.48
N ALA A 306 7.83 2.51 0.03
CA ALA A 306 7.44 3.51 1.02
C ALA A 306 6.33 4.42 0.50
N PHE A 307 6.42 4.90 -0.74
CA PHE A 307 5.37 5.74 -1.36
C PHE A 307 4.06 4.98 -1.55
N LEU A 308 4.10 3.71 -1.96
CA LEU A 308 2.92 2.87 -2.08
C LEU A 308 2.26 2.65 -0.72
N VAL A 309 3.04 2.36 0.33
CA VAL A 309 2.51 2.24 1.70
C VAL A 309 1.85 3.56 2.14
N ILE A 310 2.51 4.70 1.95
CA ILE A 310 1.92 6.03 2.27
C ILE A 310 0.62 6.26 1.50
N SER A 311 0.57 5.86 0.23
CA SER A 311 -0.60 6.06 -0.63
C SER A 311 -1.77 5.16 -0.22
N VAL A 312 -1.49 3.91 0.12
CA VAL A 312 -2.48 2.96 0.63
C VAL A 312 -3.02 3.42 1.99
N VAL A 313 -2.12 3.89 2.86
CA VAL A 313 -2.47 4.49 4.14
C VAL A 313 -3.38 5.71 3.96
N ALA A 314 -3.05 6.61 3.04
CA ALA A 314 -3.82 7.83 2.76
C ALA A 314 -5.16 7.54 2.06
N GLY A 315 -5.24 6.43 1.32
CA GLY A 315 -6.43 5.99 0.59
C GLY A 315 -7.38 5.11 1.40
N ASN A 316 -7.22 5.03 2.73
CA ASN A 316 -7.99 4.11 3.57
C ASN A 316 -9.52 4.36 3.46
N PRO A 317 -10.32 3.33 3.10
CA PRO A 317 -11.76 3.45 2.88
C PRO A 317 -12.58 3.72 4.16
N LEU A 318 -12.04 3.51 5.36
CA LEU A 318 -12.71 3.93 6.62
C LEU A 318 -12.91 5.45 6.70
N LEU A 319 -12.15 6.21 5.90
CA LEU A 319 -12.25 7.66 5.76
C LEU A 319 -12.94 8.06 4.46
N PHE A 320 -13.77 7.23 3.81
CA PHE A 320 -14.28 7.38 2.43
C PHE A 320 -14.50 8.83 1.90
N ILE A 321 -15.19 9.68 2.66
CA ILE A 321 -15.43 11.10 2.28
C ILE A 321 -14.14 11.93 2.38
N VAL A 322 -13.35 11.73 3.43
CA VAL A 322 -12.08 12.39 3.69
C VAL A 322 -10.95 11.86 2.79
N ALA A 323 -10.93 10.56 2.48
CA ALA A 323 -9.96 9.89 1.61
C ALA A 323 -10.07 10.36 0.15
N LEU A 324 -11.27 10.71 -0.33
CA LEU A 324 -11.47 11.28 -1.66
C LEU A 324 -10.71 12.60 -1.87
N PHE A 325 -10.53 13.38 -0.80
CA PHE A 325 -9.83 14.68 -0.81
C PHE A 325 -8.41 14.62 -0.21
N LEU A 326 -8.17 13.76 0.78
CA LEU A 326 -6.85 13.58 1.41
C LEU A 326 -5.90 12.77 0.54
N PHE A 327 -6.35 11.76 -0.20
CA PHE A 327 -5.45 10.95 -1.02
C PHE A 327 -4.67 11.79 -2.06
N PRO A 328 -5.32 12.67 -2.84
CA PRO A 328 -4.59 13.61 -3.70
C PRO A 328 -3.71 14.56 -2.90
N ALA A 329 -4.20 15.12 -1.80
CA ALA A 329 -3.41 16.05 -0.99
C ALA A 329 -2.13 15.40 -0.45
N VAL A 330 -2.21 14.19 0.14
CA VAL A 330 -1.06 13.45 0.64
C VAL A 330 -0.12 13.05 -0.50
N TRP A 331 -0.65 12.61 -1.64
CA TRP A 331 0.17 12.29 -2.80
C TRP A 331 0.98 13.50 -3.29
N PHE A 332 0.35 14.67 -3.45
CA PHE A 332 1.00 15.87 -3.97
C PHE A 332 1.83 16.65 -2.93
N VAL A 333 1.55 16.49 -1.63
CA VAL A 333 2.29 17.12 -0.53
C VAL A 333 3.47 16.28 -0.07
N VAL A 334 3.33 14.94 -0.07
CA VAL A 334 4.32 14.02 0.52
C VAL A 334 5.01 13.20 -0.55
N VAL A 335 4.28 12.53 -1.44
CA VAL A 335 4.91 11.62 -2.41
C VAL A 335 5.64 12.39 -3.51
N VAL A 336 4.96 13.33 -4.17
CA VAL A 336 5.51 14.04 -5.34
C VAL A 336 6.82 14.78 -5.04
N PRO A 337 6.96 15.56 -3.94
CA PRO A 337 8.21 16.29 -3.69
C PRO A 337 9.42 15.38 -3.49
N PHE A 338 9.24 14.26 -2.79
CA PHE A 338 10.31 13.30 -2.55
C PHE A 338 10.62 12.47 -3.80
N ALA A 339 9.58 12.01 -4.51
CA ALA A 339 9.72 11.25 -5.74
C ALA A 339 10.47 12.06 -6.80
N VAL A 340 10.02 13.27 -7.10
CA VAL A 340 10.64 14.15 -8.10
C VAL A 340 12.08 14.51 -7.71
N SER A 341 12.34 14.76 -6.43
CA SER A 341 13.70 15.04 -5.93
C SER A 341 14.64 13.85 -6.07
N ALA A 342 14.17 12.65 -5.71
CA ALA A 342 14.94 11.42 -5.88
C ALA A 342 15.27 11.17 -7.35
N ALA A 343 14.29 11.34 -8.25
CA ALA A 343 14.49 11.14 -9.66
C ALA A 343 15.46 12.15 -10.29
N LEU A 344 15.38 13.43 -9.92
CA LEU A 344 16.33 14.44 -10.37
C LEU A 344 17.74 14.18 -9.84
N ARG A 345 17.90 13.79 -8.56
CA ARG A 345 19.22 13.42 -8.02
C ARG A 345 19.84 12.25 -8.75
N GLN A 346 19.03 11.29 -9.17
CA GLN A 346 19.49 10.16 -9.99
C GLN A 346 19.86 10.58 -11.43
N THR A 347 19.45 11.77 -11.90
CA THR A 347 19.99 12.35 -13.16
C THR A 347 21.39 12.90 -12.99
N ASP A 348 21.75 13.35 -11.78
CA ASP A 348 23.05 13.94 -11.49
C ASP A 348 24.06 12.86 -11.03
N ARG A 349 23.59 11.86 -10.27
CA ARG A 349 24.39 10.76 -9.71
C ARG A 349 23.87 9.38 -10.12
N ILE A 350 24.77 8.41 -10.26
CA ILE A 350 24.47 7.01 -10.62
C ILE A 350 23.75 6.31 -9.47
N THR A 351 24.22 6.51 -8.23
CA THR A 351 23.58 5.97 -7.01
C THR A 351 23.37 7.09 -5.98
N PHE A 352 22.33 6.93 -5.17
CA PHE A 352 22.02 7.82 -4.04
C PHE A 352 21.33 7.03 -2.92
N SER A 353 21.48 7.50 -1.68
CA SER A 353 20.83 6.89 -0.51
C SER A 353 19.45 7.49 -0.21
N ILE A 354 18.59 6.78 0.53
CA ILE A 354 17.26 7.29 0.93
C ILE A 354 17.37 8.63 1.68
N GLY A 355 18.38 8.80 2.53
CA GLY A 355 18.61 10.04 3.28
C GLY A 355 18.93 11.24 2.40
N GLU A 356 19.41 10.98 1.19
CA GLU A 356 19.64 11.99 0.16
C GLU A 356 18.37 12.33 -0.62
N ALA A 357 17.24 11.62 -0.52
CA ALA A 357 16.02 11.95 -1.28
C ALA A 357 15.31 13.25 -0.84
N LYS A 358 15.95 14.08 0.00
CA LYS A 358 15.34 15.29 0.58
C LYS A 358 15.10 16.38 -0.49
N PRO A 359 13.88 16.92 -0.59
CA PRO A 359 13.56 18.02 -1.49
C PRO A 359 14.20 19.33 -1.02
N LEU A 360 15.03 19.93 -1.88
CA LEU A 360 15.65 21.25 -1.64
C LEU A 360 14.61 22.37 -1.70
N HIS A 361 13.71 22.30 -2.70
CA HIS A 361 12.65 23.28 -2.94
C HIS A 361 11.26 22.71 -2.60
N PHE A 362 11.12 22.20 -1.37
CA PHE A 362 9.91 21.49 -0.92
C PHE A 362 8.63 22.31 -1.09
N ALA A 363 8.56 23.51 -0.51
CA ALA A 363 7.36 24.34 -0.56
C ALA A 363 6.94 24.70 -2.00
N GLN A 364 7.90 25.02 -2.87
CA GLN A 364 7.62 25.31 -4.27
C GLN A 364 7.09 24.08 -5.01
N THR A 365 7.69 22.91 -4.75
CA THR A 365 7.26 21.64 -5.36
C THR A 365 5.86 21.23 -4.87
N VAL A 366 5.55 21.45 -3.59
CA VAL A 366 4.21 21.20 -3.03
C VAL A 366 3.17 22.12 -3.67
N VAL A 367 3.42 23.44 -3.71
CA VAL A 367 2.44 24.39 -4.28
C VAL A 367 2.19 24.10 -5.76
N VAL A 368 3.25 23.84 -6.53
CA VAL A 368 3.13 23.51 -7.96
C VAL A 368 2.50 22.12 -8.15
N GLY A 369 2.81 21.17 -7.28
CA GLY A 369 2.19 19.85 -7.26
C GLY A 369 0.68 19.93 -7.00
N LEU A 370 0.26 20.69 -5.99
CA LEU A 370 -1.16 20.95 -5.70
C LEU A 370 -1.86 21.68 -6.84
N PHE A 371 -1.19 22.64 -7.49
CA PHE A 371 -1.71 23.29 -8.69
C PHE A 371 -1.92 22.29 -9.84
N ALA A 372 -0.94 21.42 -10.11
CA ALA A 372 -1.07 20.36 -11.10
C ALA A 372 -2.21 19.37 -10.72
N ALA A 373 -2.34 19.04 -9.43
CA ALA A 373 -3.42 18.22 -8.90
C ALA A 373 -4.80 18.83 -9.20
N ALA A 374 -4.95 20.12 -8.88
CA ALA A 374 -6.18 20.88 -9.06
C ALA A 374 -6.60 20.98 -10.53
N ILE A 375 -5.66 20.91 -11.48
CA ILE A 375 -5.98 20.84 -12.92
C ILE A 375 -6.28 19.40 -13.35
N SER A 376 -5.55 18.43 -12.81
CA SER A 376 -5.62 17.03 -13.22
C SER A 376 -6.93 16.34 -12.81
N TRP A 377 -7.53 16.74 -11.69
CA TRP A 377 -8.71 16.09 -11.10
C TRP A 377 -10.06 16.50 -11.70
N PRO A 378 -10.31 17.78 -12.03
CA PRO A 378 -11.55 18.19 -12.68
C PRO A 378 -11.75 17.54 -14.04
N VAL A 379 -10.70 17.18 -14.78
CA VAL A 379 -10.83 16.60 -16.13
C VAL A 379 -11.53 15.23 -16.12
N PRO A 380 -11.06 14.19 -15.41
CA PRO A 380 -11.79 12.93 -15.28
C PRO A 380 -13.16 13.10 -14.61
N SER A 381 -13.28 14.02 -13.66
CA SER A 381 -14.53 14.27 -12.93
C SER A 381 -15.60 14.91 -13.81
N ALA A 382 -15.23 15.90 -14.61
CA ALA A 382 -16.10 16.55 -15.59
C ALA A 382 -16.49 15.60 -16.71
N VAL A 383 -15.57 14.75 -17.18
CA VAL A 383 -15.87 13.71 -18.17
C VAL A 383 -16.85 12.69 -17.58
N ARG A 384 -16.61 12.20 -16.36
CA ARG A 384 -17.52 11.29 -15.68
C ARG A 384 -18.90 11.93 -15.48
N TRP A 385 -18.94 13.17 -15.02
CA TRP A 385 -20.17 13.93 -14.82
C TRP A 385 -20.92 14.10 -16.14
N ALA A 386 -20.25 14.56 -17.20
CA ALA A 386 -20.85 14.71 -18.52
C ALA A 386 -21.38 13.37 -19.05
N LEU A 387 -20.59 12.29 -18.95
CA LEU A 387 -21.01 10.95 -19.34
C LEU A 387 -22.24 10.49 -18.55
N HIS A 388 -22.29 10.76 -17.24
CA HIS A 388 -23.44 10.45 -16.38
C HIS A 388 -24.70 11.26 -16.76
N GLN A 389 -24.56 12.48 -17.30
CA GLN A 389 -25.70 13.26 -17.80
C GLN A 389 -26.18 12.78 -19.18
N THR A 390 -25.27 12.23 -19.99
CA THR A 390 -25.56 11.86 -21.40
C THR A 390 -25.95 10.40 -21.60
N LEU A 391 -25.53 9.49 -20.71
CA LEU A 391 -25.79 8.07 -20.85
C LEU A 391 -27.12 7.70 -20.16
N PRO A 392 -28.00 6.94 -20.83
CA PRO A 392 -29.22 6.44 -20.21
C PRO A 392 -28.87 5.59 -18.97
N TRP A 393 -29.57 5.76 -17.85
CA TRP A 393 -29.36 5.00 -16.61
C TRP A 393 -29.91 3.57 -16.69
N ASP A 394 -30.68 3.29 -17.75
CA ASP A 394 -31.32 2.06 -18.17
C ASP A 394 -30.41 1.21 -19.08
N VAL A 395 -29.09 1.25 -18.84
CA VAL A 395 -28.15 0.37 -19.54
C VAL A 395 -28.38 -1.08 -19.09
N PRO A 396 -28.55 -2.05 -20.01
CA PRO A 396 -28.76 -3.45 -19.63
C PRO A 396 -27.70 -3.96 -18.66
N GLU A 397 -28.12 -4.73 -17.65
CA GLU A 397 -27.22 -5.44 -16.74
C GLU A 397 -26.24 -6.29 -17.57
N GLY A 398 -24.93 -6.04 -17.40
CA GLY A 398 -23.86 -6.68 -18.18
C GLY A 398 -23.19 -5.80 -19.23
N THR A 399 -23.67 -4.57 -19.46
CA THR A 399 -22.93 -3.59 -20.28
C THR A 399 -21.68 -3.09 -19.55
N PRO A 400 -20.49 -3.09 -20.19
CA PRO A 400 -19.24 -2.66 -19.56
C PRO A 400 -19.12 -1.12 -19.49
N MET A 401 -20.20 -0.44 -19.10
CA MET A 401 -20.26 1.01 -19.08
C MET A 401 -19.24 1.61 -18.11
N GLY A 402 -19.04 0.99 -16.95
CA GLY A 402 -18.00 1.38 -15.99
C GLY A 402 -16.59 1.40 -16.60
N PRO A 403 -16.11 0.29 -17.18
CA PRO A 403 -14.85 0.24 -17.92
C PRO A 403 -14.74 1.25 -19.07
N ILE A 404 -15.81 1.48 -19.85
CA ILE A 404 -15.83 2.46 -20.94
C ILE A 404 -15.66 3.89 -20.39
N MET A 405 -16.42 4.26 -19.36
CA MET A 405 -16.32 5.56 -18.72
C MET A 405 -14.93 5.78 -18.11
N LEU A 406 -14.34 4.74 -17.50
CA LEU A 406 -12.98 4.78 -16.97
C LEU A 406 -11.95 4.96 -18.10
N GLY A 407 -12.12 4.24 -19.22
CA GLY A 407 -11.28 4.37 -20.41
C GLY A 407 -11.33 5.77 -21.01
N ILE A 408 -12.51 6.35 -21.19
CA ILE A 408 -12.67 7.72 -21.72
C ILE A 408 -12.05 8.74 -20.74
N GLY A 409 -12.32 8.60 -19.44
CA GLY A 409 -11.71 9.47 -18.42
C GLY A 409 -10.17 9.41 -18.43
N LEU A 410 -9.61 8.20 -18.59
CA LEU A 410 -8.17 7.99 -18.71
C LEU A 410 -7.60 8.64 -19.99
N LEU A 411 -8.27 8.51 -21.12
CA LEU A 411 -7.84 9.13 -22.38
C LEU A 411 -7.86 10.66 -22.29
N CYS A 412 -8.90 11.24 -21.69
CA CYS A 412 -8.96 12.68 -21.45
C CYS A 412 -7.86 13.13 -20.48
N TYR A 413 -7.61 12.40 -19.40
CA TYR A 413 -6.50 12.68 -18.49
C TYR A 413 -5.15 12.68 -19.22
N LEU A 414 -4.89 11.63 -20.01
CA LEU A 414 -3.66 11.50 -20.79
C LEU A 414 -3.49 12.65 -21.76
N ALA A 415 -4.56 13.05 -22.46
CA ALA A 415 -4.55 14.15 -23.41
C ALA A 415 -4.12 15.48 -22.76
N VAL A 416 -4.53 15.76 -21.53
CA VAL A 416 -4.18 17.06 -20.90
C VAL A 416 -2.88 16.97 -20.07
N SER A 417 -2.44 15.76 -19.70
CA SER A 417 -1.25 15.53 -18.86
C SER A 417 0.06 16.19 -19.31
N PRO A 418 0.41 16.30 -20.62
CA PRO A 418 1.64 16.94 -21.06
C PRO A 418 1.76 18.41 -20.64
N LEU A 419 0.63 19.09 -20.40
CA LEU A 419 0.59 20.51 -20.08
C LEU A 419 1.12 20.80 -18.67
N TRP A 420 1.04 19.84 -17.75
CA TRP A 420 1.47 20.00 -16.36
C TRP A 420 2.57 19.03 -15.91
N ALA A 421 2.84 17.97 -16.67
CA ALA A 421 3.79 16.91 -16.28
C ALA A 421 5.19 17.42 -15.86
N LEU A 422 5.67 18.51 -16.47
CA LEU A 422 7.00 19.07 -16.19
C LEU A 422 7.04 20.10 -15.06
N MET A 423 5.89 20.59 -14.58
CA MET A 423 5.85 21.69 -13.61
C MET A 423 6.52 21.31 -12.26
N PRO A 424 6.28 20.12 -11.68
CA PRO A 424 6.92 19.72 -10.43
C PRO A 424 8.45 19.66 -10.55
N PHE A 425 8.97 19.18 -11.68
CA PHE A 425 10.41 19.11 -11.94
C PHE A 425 11.05 20.50 -12.00
N PHE A 426 10.43 21.48 -12.65
CA PHE A 426 10.93 22.86 -12.64
C PHE A 426 10.94 23.48 -11.24
N ALA A 427 9.94 23.18 -10.42
CA ALA A 427 9.87 23.67 -9.05
C ALA A 427 10.96 23.04 -8.17
N THR A 428 11.19 21.73 -8.32
CA THR A 428 12.24 21.01 -7.58
C THR A 428 13.65 21.42 -8.00
N ASP A 429 13.87 21.76 -9.27
CA ASP A 429 15.14 22.28 -9.81
C ASP A 429 15.38 23.78 -9.48
N GLY A 430 14.55 24.37 -8.61
CA GLY A 430 14.77 25.71 -8.04
C GLY A 430 14.09 26.87 -8.76
N SER A 431 13.19 26.61 -9.72
CA SER A 431 12.37 27.68 -10.30
C SER A 431 11.29 28.14 -9.31
N GLY A 432 11.11 29.46 -9.14
CA GLY A 432 9.99 29.99 -8.37
C GLY A 432 8.63 29.56 -8.93
N ILE A 433 7.58 29.51 -8.09
CA ILE A 433 6.26 28.91 -8.39
C ILE A 433 5.70 29.34 -9.76
N GLY A 434 5.56 30.65 -10.01
CA GLY A 434 5.04 31.16 -11.28
C GLY A 434 5.94 30.86 -12.48
N GLN A 435 7.25 30.83 -12.28
CA GLN A 435 8.20 30.45 -13.33
C GLN A 435 8.14 28.95 -13.62
N ALA A 436 7.98 28.11 -12.61
CA ALA A 436 7.85 26.67 -12.76
C ALA A 436 6.58 26.30 -13.54
N ILE A 437 5.45 26.94 -13.23
CA ILE A 437 4.19 26.78 -13.97
C ILE A 437 4.35 27.27 -15.40
N GLY A 438 4.84 28.50 -15.61
CA GLY A 438 4.96 29.09 -16.95
C GLY A 438 5.97 28.38 -17.85
N ARG A 439 7.13 27.98 -17.32
CA ARG A 439 8.13 27.20 -18.05
C ARG A 439 7.63 25.78 -18.29
N GLY A 440 7.06 25.14 -17.28
CA GLY A 440 6.47 23.80 -17.38
C GLY A 440 5.41 23.71 -18.48
N PHE A 441 4.45 24.63 -18.47
CA PHE A 441 3.40 24.71 -19.49
C PHE A 441 3.99 24.95 -20.90
N ARG A 442 4.87 25.93 -21.06
CA ARG A 442 5.48 26.26 -22.37
C ARG A 442 6.29 25.10 -22.94
N ARG A 443 7.02 24.37 -22.08
CA ARG A 443 7.77 23.17 -22.47
C ARG A 443 6.87 21.97 -22.73
N GLY A 444 5.77 21.85 -21.99
CA GLY A 444 4.69 20.91 -22.19
C GLY A 444 4.07 21.04 -23.57
N VAL A 445 3.60 22.25 -23.92
CA VAL A 445 3.04 22.57 -25.25
C VAL A 445 4.05 22.29 -26.37
N ARG A 446 5.31 22.75 -26.21
CA ARG A 446 6.36 22.54 -27.22
C ARG A 446 6.69 21.06 -27.47
N ASN A 447 6.51 20.21 -26.46
CA ASN A 447 6.81 18.78 -26.50
C ASN A 447 5.56 17.93 -26.31
N TYR A 448 4.39 18.45 -26.70
CA TYR A 448 3.11 17.86 -26.36
C TYR A 448 3.01 16.40 -26.81
N PHE A 449 3.26 16.11 -28.09
CA PHE A 449 3.17 14.74 -28.61
C PHE A 449 4.24 13.79 -28.03
N PRO A 450 5.52 14.16 -27.92
CA PRO A 450 6.51 13.33 -27.21
C PRO A 450 6.13 13.04 -25.75
N LEU A 451 5.62 14.02 -25.02
CA LEU A 451 5.20 13.85 -23.63
C LEU A 451 3.91 13.03 -23.53
N LEU A 452 2.98 13.17 -24.48
CA LEU A 452 1.78 12.33 -24.57
C LEU A 452 2.15 10.87 -24.84
N ALA A 453 3.08 10.63 -25.76
CA ALA A 453 3.59 9.30 -26.04
C ALA A 453 4.32 8.71 -24.82
N LEU A 454 5.14 9.51 -24.13
CA LEU A 454 5.77 9.10 -22.86
C LEU A 454 4.71 8.76 -21.81
N ALA A 455 3.69 9.59 -21.64
CA ALA A 455 2.59 9.36 -20.71
C ALA A 455 1.85 8.07 -21.02
N LEU A 456 1.51 7.83 -22.29
CA LEU A 456 0.85 6.61 -22.75
C LEU A 456 1.69 5.37 -22.44
N VAL A 457 2.99 5.38 -22.78
CA VAL A 457 3.88 4.24 -22.51
C VAL A 457 4.02 4.00 -21.01
N CYS A 458 4.24 5.04 -20.21
CA CYS A 458 4.29 4.92 -18.74
C CYS A 458 2.98 4.39 -18.17
N THR A 459 1.82 4.82 -18.67
CA THR A 459 0.52 4.35 -18.21
C THR A 459 0.31 2.88 -18.55
N VAL A 460 0.58 2.45 -19.79
CA VAL A 460 0.49 1.03 -20.17
C VAL A 460 1.46 0.19 -19.34
N LEU A 461 2.70 0.66 -19.16
CA LEU A 461 3.69 0.00 -18.33
C LEU A 461 3.19 -0.18 -16.89
N ASN A 462 2.61 0.86 -16.28
CA ASN A 462 2.07 0.78 -14.93
C ASN A 462 0.80 -0.08 -14.83
N ILE A 463 -0.06 -0.12 -15.85
CA ILE A 463 -1.20 -1.05 -15.90
C ILE A 463 -0.69 -2.49 -15.93
N LEU A 464 0.31 -2.79 -16.76
CA LEU A 464 0.94 -4.11 -16.81
C LEU A 464 1.64 -4.45 -15.49
N GLY A 465 2.33 -3.49 -14.88
CA GLY A 465 2.95 -3.65 -13.57
C GLY A 465 1.93 -3.92 -12.46
N ALA A 466 0.77 -3.25 -12.51
CA ALA A 466 -0.35 -3.49 -11.60
C ALA A 466 -0.98 -4.87 -11.81
N ALA A 467 -1.09 -5.34 -13.06
CA ALA A 467 -1.68 -6.63 -13.40
C ALA A 467 -0.92 -7.83 -12.78
N VAL A 468 0.38 -7.68 -12.51
CA VAL A 468 1.20 -8.70 -11.80
C VAL A 468 1.08 -8.52 -10.28
N LEU A 469 -0.16 -8.57 -9.78
CA LEU A 469 -0.50 -8.43 -8.36
C LEU A 469 0.11 -7.18 -7.68
N GLY A 470 0.27 -6.07 -8.41
CA GLY A 470 0.89 -4.85 -7.92
C GLY A 470 2.40 -4.91 -7.68
N LEU A 471 3.03 -6.10 -7.67
CA LEU A 471 4.48 -6.25 -7.46
C LEU A 471 5.27 -5.61 -8.61
N GLY A 472 4.73 -5.65 -9.83
CA GLY A 472 5.34 -4.97 -10.98
C GLY A 472 5.42 -3.45 -10.80
N LEU A 473 4.54 -2.83 -9.99
CA LEU A 473 4.57 -1.39 -9.72
C LEU A 473 5.85 -0.94 -8.99
N LEU A 474 6.48 -1.83 -8.22
CA LEU A 474 7.78 -1.57 -7.59
C LEU A 474 8.90 -1.32 -8.61
N VAL A 475 8.69 -1.75 -9.87
CA VAL A 475 9.60 -1.54 -10.98
C VAL A 475 9.08 -0.45 -11.92
N THR A 476 7.79 -0.47 -12.26
CA THR A 476 7.25 0.39 -13.32
C THR A 476 7.07 1.84 -12.89
N ILE A 477 6.75 2.10 -11.61
CA ILE A 477 6.64 3.47 -11.06
C ILE A 477 8.01 4.19 -11.08
N PRO A 478 9.09 3.64 -10.50
CA PRO A 478 10.39 4.33 -10.52
C PRO A 478 10.91 4.46 -11.94
N LEU A 479 10.69 3.47 -12.81
CA LEU A 479 11.06 3.55 -14.22
C LEU A 479 10.34 4.72 -14.94
N SER A 480 9.04 4.86 -14.71
CA SER A 480 8.24 5.96 -15.26
C SER A 480 8.76 7.32 -14.80
N LEU A 481 9.03 7.44 -13.50
CA LEU A 481 9.49 8.68 -12.88
C LEU A 481 10.89 9.10 -13.38
N LEU A 482 11.80 8.14 -13.54
CA LEU A 482 13.11 8.37 -14.13
C LEU A 482 13.02 8.78 -15.60
N ALA A 483 12.13 8.15 -16.37
CA ALA A 483 11.90 8.55 -17.76
C ALA A 483 11.40 10.00 -17.85
N TYR A 484 10.52 10.44 -16.93
CA TYR A 484 10.10 11.83 -16.83
C TYR A 484 11.22 12.78 -16.40
N ALA A 485 12.09 12.38 -15.47
CA ALA A 485 13.25 13.19 -15.06
C ALA A 485 14.23 13.41 -16.22
N HIS A 486 14.47 12.38 -17.03
CA HIS A 486 15.29 12.47 -18.25
C HIS A 486 14.64 13.39 -19.28
N ALA A 487 13.35 13.18 -19.57
CA ALA A 487 12.58 14.04 -20.47
C ALA A 487 12.56 15.50 -20.03
N TYR A 488 12.50 15.74 -18.71
CA TYR A 488 12.63 17.07 -18.13
C TYR A 488 13.99 17.72 -18.45
N ARG A 489 15.11 17.03 -18.21
CA ARG A 489 16.46 17.54 -18.53
C ARG A 489 16.61 17.85 -20.02
N GLU A 490 16.03 17.03 -20.90
CA GLU A 490 16.00 17.30 -22.34
C GLU A 490 15.16 18.54 -22.68
N ALA A 491 13.97 18.67 -22.10
CA ALA A 491 13.03 19.75 -22.36
C ALA A 491 13.51 21.11 -21.82
N SER A 492 14.17 21.11 -20.65
CA SER A 492 14.71 22.30 -19.98
C SER A 492 15.99 22.82 -20.63
N ARG A 493 16.64 22.01 -21.49
CA ARG A 493 18.01 22.23 -21.99
C ARG A 493 19.08 22.13 -20.91
N GLY A 494 18.80 21.39 -19.85
CA GLY A 494 19.74 21.09 -18.78
C GLY A 494 20.78 20.02 -19.18
N PRO A 495 21.64 19.61 -18.24
CA PRO A 495 22.55 18.48 -18.44
C PRO A 495 21.74 17.18 -18.55
N VAL A 496 21.81 16.52 -19.70
CA VAL A 496 21.08 15.27 -19.97
C VAL A 496 22.02 14.10 -19.75
N PRO A 497 21.73 13.21 -18.78
CA PRO A 497 22.59 12.07 -18.55
C PRO A 497 22.56 11.10 -19.74
N VAL A 498 23.72 10.52 -20.03
CA VAL A 498 23.94 9.59 -21.14
C VAL A 498 24.44 8.27 -20.59
N ASN A 499 24.00 7.17 -21.20
CA ASN A 499 24.32 5.83 -20.73
C ASN A 499 25.79 5.50 -21.01
N LYS A 500 26.52 4.91 -20.05
CA LYS A 500 27.98 4.62 -20.19
C LYS A 500 28.30 3.67 -21.37
N HIS A 501 27.32 2.93 -21.88
CA HIS A 501 27.50 2.01 -23.01
C HIS A 501 27.33 2.67 -24.39
N SER A 502 26.82 3.92 -24.50
CA SER A 502 26.70 4.59 -25.81
C SER A 502 27.98 5.32 -26.23
N THR A 503 28.88 5.63 -25.30
CA THR A 503 30.17 6.29 -25.59
C THR A 503 31.18 5.40 -26.30
N TYR A 504 30.98 4.08 -26.33
CA TYR A 504 31.85 3.15 -27.08
C TYR A 504 31.48 3.01 -28.56
N ARG A 505 30.30 3.48 -28.99
CA ARG A 505 29.84 3.36 -30.38
C ARG A 505 30.07 4.60 -31.25
N SER A 506 30.56 5.71 -30.69
CA SER A 506 30.85 6.94 -31.45
C SER A 506 32.34 7.24 -31.58
N ARG A 507 33.21 6.30 -31.20
CA ARG A 507 34.68 6.44 -31.28
C ARG A 507 35.39 5.40 -32.16
N ASN A 508 34.65 4.58 -32.90
CA ASN A 508 35.21 3.70 -33.93
C ASN A 508 34.60 4.01 -35.29
#